data_AF-A0A935Z1I8-F1
#
_entry.id   AF-A0A935Z1I8-F1
#
_cell.length_a   1.000
_cell.length_b   1.000
_cell.length_c   1.000
_cell.angle_alpha   90.00
_cell.angle_beta   90.00
_cell.angle_gamma   90.00
#
_symmetry.space_group_name_H-M   'P 1'
#
loop_
_entity.id
_entity.type
_entity.pdbx_description
1 polymer ?
#
loop_
_entity_poly.entity_id
_entity_poly.type
_entity_poly.pdbx_seq_one_letter_code
_entity_poly.pdbx_strand_id
1 'polypeptide(L)'
;MSHNSLKEKLLSKAAVKSAYTELEPEYSLLRQMLKARQKAGLSQAEVAELMGTKAPAITRLESSLSTGKHSPSLATLQKYAKAVGCQLQVKFVRM
;
A
#
# COMPACT_ATOMS: atom_id res chain seq x y z
N MET A 1 6.22 22.95 -14.52
CA MET A 1 6.76 22.37 -13.27
C MET A 1 6.62 20.87 -13.33
N SER A 2 7.67 20.10 -13.00
CA SER A 2 7.64 18.64 -12.93
C SER A 2 7.14 18.17 -11.55
N HIS A 3 6.61 16.94 -11.46
CA HIS A 3 6.17 16.35 -10.19
C HIS A 3 7.26 16.43 -9.11
N ASN A 4 8.52 16.14 -9.47
CA ASN A 4 9.65 16.19 -8.54
C ASN A 4 9.91 17.63 -8.05
N SER A 5 9.93 18.63 -8.95
CA SER A 5 10.13 20.03 -8.56
C SER A 5 9.03 20.57 -7.64
N LEU A 6 7.78 20.11 -7.84
CA LEU A 6 6.65 20.49 -6.99
C LEU A 6 6.75 19.82 -5.61
N LYS A 7 7.11 18.53 -5.58
CA LYS A 7 7.29 17.75 -4.36
C LYS A 7 8.38 18.36 -3.46
N GLU A 8 9.54 18.67 -4.02
CA GLU A 8 10.65 19.31 -3.28
C GLU A 8 10.22 20.64 -2.66
N LYS A 9 9.55 21.49 -3.44
CA LYS A 9 9.05 22.78 -2.97
C LYS A 9 8.03 22.64 -1.84
N LEU A 10 7.13 21.64 -1.90
CA LEU A 10 6.13 21.40 -0.86
C LEU A 10 6.73 20.80 0.41
N LEU A 11 7.67 19.85 0.28
CA LEU A 11 8.35 19.22 1.41
C LEU A 11 9.29 20.16 2.17
N SER A 12 9.64 21.32 1.60
CA SER A 12 10.36 22.38 2.32
C SER A 12 9.55 22.99 3.47
N LYS A 13 8.21 22.85 3.47
CA LYS A 13 7.34 23.34 4.54
C LYS A 13 7.27 22.28 5.65
N ALA A 14 7.64 22.65 6.88
CA ALA A 14 7.71 21.73 8.01
C ALA A 14 6.40 20.95 8.26
N ALA A 15 5.25 21.63 8.22
CA ALA A 15 3.94 20.98 8.39
C ALA A 15 3.65 19.95 7.30
N VAL A 16 4.04 20.22 6.05
CA VAL A 16 3.86 19.29 4.93
C VAL A 16 4.81 18.10 5.08
N LYS A 17 6.06 18.34 5.50
CA LYS A 17 7.04 17.28 5.73
C LYS A 17 6.60 16.32 6.84
N SER A 18 6.05 16.83 7.95
CA SER A 18 5.54 16.00 9.05
C SER A 18 4.42 15.09 8.57
N ALA A 19 3.36 15.68 7.99
CA ALA A 19 2.22 14.92 7.48
C ALA A 19 2.61 13.93 6.37
N TYR A 20 3.59 14.27 5.53
CA TYR A 20 4.11 13.37 4.50
C TYR A 20 4.86 12.18 5.10
N THR A 21 5.64 12.42 6.17
CA THR A 21 6.41 11.37 6.86
C THR A 21 5.49 10.43 7.65
N GLU A 22 4.41 10.97 8.24
CA GLU A 22 3.40 10.17 8.96
C GLU A 22 2.70 9.14 8.07
N LEU A 23 2.55 9.41 6.77
CA LEU A 23 1.92 8.49 5.80
C LEU A 23 2.92 7.49 5.18
N GLU A 24 4.21 7.62 5.46
CA GLU A 24 5.25 6.78 4.86
C GLU A 24 5.06 5.27 5.14
N PRO A 25 4.60 4.82 6.33
CA PRO A 25 4.34 3.41 6.59
C PRO A 25 3.30 2.81 5.63
N GLU A 26 2.17 3.48 5.41
CA GLU A 26 1.09 3.03 4.54
C GLU A 26 1.54 3.02 3.07
N TYR A 27 2.25 4.07 2.63
CA TYR A 27 2.81 4.11 1.28
C TYR A 27 3.85 3.01 1.06
N SER A 28 4.68 2.73 2.06
CA SER A 28 5.66 1.63 1.99
C SER A 28 4.97 0.28 1.85
N LEU A 29 3.92 0.02 2.63
CA LEU A 29 3.13 -1.20 2.54
C LEU A 29 2.46 -1.33 1.16
N LEU A 30 1.84 -0.26 0.65
CA LEU A 30 1.22 -0.26 -0.68
C LEU A 30 2.22 -0.60 -1.79
N ARG A 31 3.40 0.02 -1.77
CA ARG A 31 4.46 -0.26 -2.77
C ARG A 31 4.91 -1.71 -2.71
N GLN A 32 5.00 -2.30 -1.52
CA GLN A 32 5.34 -3.72 -1.36
C GLN A 32 4.23 -4.62 -1.92
N MET A 33 2.96 -4.33 -1.66
CA MET A 33 1.82 -5.07 -2.18
C MET A 33 1.78 -5.03 -3.71
N LEU A 34 1.89 -3.84 -4.32
CA LEU A 34 1.88 -3.67 -5.77
C LEU A 34 3.06 -4.40 -6.43
N LYS A 35 4.26 -4.31 -5.84
CA LYS A 35 5.44 -5.02 -6.33
C LYS A 35 5.28 -6.54 -6.23
N ALA A 36 4.71 -7.05 -5.15
CA ALA A 36 4.44 -8.48 -4.98
C ALA A 36 3.43 -8.97 -6.04
N ARG A 37 2.33 -8.23 -6.23
CA ARG A 37 1.33 -8.54 -7.27
C ARG A 37 1.93 -8.52 -8.68
N GLN A 38 2.74 -7.51 -9.00
CA GLN A 38 3.42 -7.41 -10.29
C GLN A 38 4.39 -8.58 -10.51
N LYS A 39 5.15 -8.98 -9.49
CA LYS A 39 6.04 -10.16 -9.57
C LYS A 39 5.28 -11.46 -9.75
N ALA A 40 4.11 -11.59 -9.14
CA ALA A 40 3.22 -12.73 -9.34
C ALA A 40 2.54 -12.72 -10.72
N GLY A 41 2.63 -11.63 -11.48
CA GLY A 41 2.00 -11.51 -12.80
C GLY A 41 0.48 -11.37 -12.76
N LEU A 42 -0.10 -11.01 -11.60
CA LEU A 42 -1.54 -11.03 -11.37
C LEU A 42 -2.19 -9.66 -11.57
N SER A 43 -3.35 -9.64 -12.20
CA SER A 43 -4.30 -8.52 -12.21
C SER A 43 -5.03 -8.39 -10.86
N GLN A 44 -5.69 -7.24 -10.65
CA GLN A 44 -6.56 -7.07 -9.47
C GLN A 44 -7.73 -8.07 -9.45
N ALA A 45 -8.21 -8.49 -10.63
CA ALA A 45 -9.30 -9.47 -10.74
C ALA A 45 -8.84 -10.87 -10.31
N GLU A 46 -7.68 -11.31 -10.77
CA GLU A 46 -7.12 -12.63 -10.39
C GLU A 46 -6.79 -12.68 -8.90
N VAL A 47 -6.23 -11.60 -8.32
CA VAL A 47 -6.03 -11.53 -6.87
C VAL A 47 -7.38 -11.61 -6.12
N ALA A 48 -8.42 -10.99 -6.65
CA ALA A 48 -9.75 -11.05 -6.04
C ALA A 48 -10.31 -12.47 -6.04
N GLU A 49 -10.18 -13.19 -7.15
CA GLU A 49 -10.58 -14.59 -7.27
C GLU A 49 -9.84 -15.47 -6.25
N LEU A 50 -8.52 -15.33 -6.15
CA LEU A 50 -7.70 -16.07 -5.19
C LEU A 50 -8.03 -15.74 -3.73
N MET A 51 -8.50 -14.52 -3.46
CA MET A 51 -8.96 -14.08 -2.13
C MET A 51 -10.43 -14.42 -1.86
N GLY A 52 -11.17 -14.97 -2.84
CA GLY A 52 -12.61 -15.23 -2.72
C GLY A 52 -13.44 -13.95 -2.59
N THR A 53 -13.05 -12.89 -3.29
CA THR A 53 -13.72 -11.58 -3.27
C THR A 53 -13.89 -11.00 -4.68
N LYS A 54 -14.40 -9.78 -4.80
CA LYS A 54 -14.60 -9.08 -6.08
C LYS A 54 -13.49 -8.07 -6.33
N ALA A 55 -13.12 -7.83 -7.58
CA ALA A 55 -12.07 -6.87 -7.96
C ALA A 55 -12.20 -5.48 -7.29
N PRO A 56 -13.40 -4.87 -7.12
CA PRO A 56 -13.54 -3.61 -6.39
C PRO A 56 -13.08 -3.66 -4.93
N ALA A 57 -13.11 -4.83 -4.28
CA ALA A 57 -12.58 -4.99 -2.93
C ALA A 57 -11.05 -4.89 -2.91
N ILE A 58 -10.37 -5.41 -3.94
CA ILE A 58 -8.92 -5.28 -4.11
C ILE A 58 -8.54 -3.84 -4.45
N THR A 59 -9.30 -3.19 -5.34
CA THR A 59 -9.10 -1.77 -5.64
C THR A 59 -9.25 -0.90 -4.39
N ARG A 60 -10.26 -1.14 -3.56
CA ARG A 60 -10.43 -0.44 -2.28
C ARG A 60 -9.31 -0.75 -1.29
N LEU A 61 -8.87 -2.01 -1.22
CA LEU A 61 -7.76 -2.40 -0.36
C LEU A 61 -6.48 -1.62 -0.74
N GLU A 62 -6.11 -1.62 -2.02
CA GLU A 62 -4.92 -0.91 -2.51
C GLU A 62 -5.05 0.62 -2.37
N SER A 63 -6.24 1.20 -2.59
CA SER A 63 -6.45 2.66 -2.45
C SER A 63 -6.62 3.13 -1.00
N SER A 64 -7.01 2.24 -0.08
CA SER A 64 -7.12 2.58 1.35
C SER A 64 -5.76 2.98 1.95
N LEU A 65 -4.67 2.35 1.46
CA LEU A 65 -3.30 2.64 1.86
C LEU A 65 -2.74 3.92 1.25
N SER A 66 -3.31 4.43 0.16
CA SER A 66 -2.87 5.71 -0.44
C SER A 66 -3.59 6.94 0.12
N THR A 67 -4.75 6.73 0.75
CA THR A 67 -5.61 7.80 1.29
C THR A 67 -5.51 7.98 2.80
N GLY A 68 -4.90 7.03 3.51
CA GLY A 68 -4.69 7.09 4.97
C GLY A 68 -5.98 7.03 5.81
N LYS A 69 -7.15 6.78 5.20
CA LYS A 69 -8.45 6.83 5.88
C LYS A 69 -8.77 5.57 6.68
N HIS A 70 -8.43 4.40 6.13
CA HIS A 70 -8.76 3.11 6.72
C HIS A 70 -7.64 2.10 6.49
N SER A 71 -7.00 1.64 7.56
CA SER A 71 -5.96 0.62 7.46
C SER A 71 -6.59 -0.77 7.35
N PRO A 72 -6.15 -1.61 6.40
CA PRO A 72 -6.62 -2.99 6.31
C PRO A 72 -6.19 -3.80 7.54
N SER A 73 -7.01 -4.79 7.92
CA SER A 73 -6.65 -5.69 9.01
C SER A 73 -5.49 -6.61 8.63
N LEU A 74 -4.74 -7.08 9.63
CA LEU A 74 -3.69 -8.09 9.44
C LEU A 74 -4.22 -9.34 8.72
N ALA A 75 -5.44 -9.77 9.03
CA ALA A 75 -6.07 -10.91 8.37
C ALA A 75 -6.26 -10.68 6.86
N THR A 76 -6.66 -9.48 6.46
CA THR A 76 -6.79 -9.11 5.04
C THR A 76 -5.42 -9.08 4.35
N LEU A 77 -4.42 -8.49 5.00
CA LEU A 77 -3.04 -8.46 4.49
C LEU A 77 -2.46 -9.86 4.32
N GLN A 78 -2.75 -10.78 5.25
CA GLN A 78 -2.29 -12.16 5.18
C GLN A 78 -2.95 -12.94 4.04
N LYS A 79 -4.26 -12.73 3.80
CA LYS A 79 -4.96 -13.30 2.64
C LYS A 79 -4.41 -12.78 1.32
N TYR A 80 -4.16 -11.46 1.23
CA TYR A 80 -3.55 -10.87 0.04
C TYR A 80 -2.15 -11.43 -0.20
N ALA A 81 -1.30 -11.50 0.84
CA ALA A 81 0.03 -12.08 0.76
C ALA A 81 -0.03 -13.51 0.21
N LYS A 82 -0.92 -14.35 0.74
CA LYS A 82 -1.13 -15.72 0.24
C LYS A 82 -1.55 -15.75 -1.24
N ALA A 83 -2.44 -14.87 -1.66
CA ALA A 83 -2.90 -14.78 -3.05
C ALA A 83 -1.76 -14.43 -4.02
N VAL A 84 -0.82 -13.58 -3.59
CA VAL A 84 0.36 -13.21 -4.41
C VAL A 84 1.59 -14.08 -4.16
N GLY A 85 1.43 -15.25 -3.51
CA GLY A 85 2.52 -16.20 -3.27
C GLY A 85 3.57 -15.72 -2.25
N CYS A 86 3.19 -14.84 -1.33
CA CYS A 86 4.05 -14.25 -0.30
C CYS A 86 3.59 -14.62 1.12
N GLN A 87 4.46 -14.36 2.10
CA GLN A 87 4.13 -14.44 3.52
C GLN A 87 4.15 -13.03 4.14
N LEU A 88 3.13 -12.71 4.94
CA LEU A 88 3.13 -11.48 5.73
C LEU A 88 4.09 -11.62 6.92
N GLN A 89 5.04 -10.70 7.05
CA GLN A 89 5.89 -10.55 8.23
C GLN A 89 5.68 -9.16 8.83
N VAL A 90 5.44 -9.10 10.14
CA VAL A 90 5.29 -7.85 10.90
C VAL A 90 6.48 -7.70 11.83
N LYS A 91 7.10 -6.51 11.84
CA LYS A 91 8.25 -6.19 12.68
C LYS A 91 8.04 -4.85 13.37
N PHE A 92 8.39 -4.78 14.64
CA PHE A 92 8.52 -3.52 15.37
C PHE A 92 9.89 -2.92 15.06
N VAL A 93 9.94 -1.62 14.77
CA VAL A 93 11.17 -0.87 14.53
C VAL A 93 11.28 0.23 15.60
N ARG A 94 12.52 0.59 15.97
CA ARG A 94 12.75 1.70 16.90
C ARG A 94 12.49 3.03 16.19
N MET A 95 11.88 3.96 16.90
CA MET A 95 11.65 5.34 16.46
C MET A 95 12.93 6.17 16.56
#